data_AF-A0A9E1QB78-F1
#
_entry.id   AF-A0A9E1QB78-F1
#
_cell.length_a   1.000
_cell.length_b   1.000
_cell.length_c   1.000
_cell.angle_alpha   90.00
_cell.angle_beta   90.00
_cell.angle_gamma   90.00
#
_symmetry.space_group_name_H-M   'P 1'
#
loop_
_entity.id
_entity.type
_entity.pdbx_description
1 polymer ?
#
loop_
_entity_poly.entity_id
_entity_poly.type
_entity_poly.pdbx_seq_one_letter_code
_entity_poly.pdbx_strand_id
1 'polypeptide(L)'
;GTPFNMSANATHSQNTNTGTVTMALPSLQVSMSRIYPFAGKGGIKKNPLQKIGLTYNMQGEYRINTSEDEFFTAKMFETANAGVQHRSDISTNITLLNYFTLSPNINYKEVWNFKKINKTYDPTLQNSDGSFGTVVSDTIGGFSNFREYGTSVSLSTNIYGTFNFKKGRLKAIRHTIRPSVSFSYRPDFADRYNETVQSNLEGTEFETYSPFDGGTSLYGRPGAGLSNTIGISLNNVIEGKLAPEDPDSDEEDRKITILNNLNFSSSYNIAADSLRWSPVNASLGTRLLKDKLALNLNASLDPYQINETGQRIDKFVKGLPRLTRANLTANYTLSSRDFSGEKNDNSGNGNGNQVTPDVLGKNLNPANSFASDPSNSQNNNEEEEITELYKSTIPWSLNLAYSASYANNGVNNIGIQSHSVMFGGDFDLTPKWKVGFSSGYDIASGGFTFTRMNFSRDLDSWRMSFNWVPFGNNQSYVFFIGVKSGILSDLKYEQNKPPDRVLF
;
A
#
# COMPACT_ATOMS: atom_id res chain seq x y z
N GLY A 1 -16.30 -14.39 25.66
CA GLY A 1 -16.66 -13.00 25.30
C GLY A 1 -17.65 -13.00 24.16
N THR A 2 -18.32 -11.89 23.93
CA THR A 2 -19.08 -11.65 22.69
C THR A 2 -18.10 -11.55 21.50
N PRO A 3 -18.53 -11.81 20.25
CA PRO A 3 -17.65 -11.68 19.09
C PRO A 3 -17.38 -10.21 18.69
N PHE A 4 -17.92 -9.25 19.44
CA PHE A 4 -17.88 -7.83 19.12
C PHE A 4 -16.73 -7.14 19.86
N ASN A 5 -16.02 -6.29 19.13
CA ASN A 5 -15.11 -5.29 19.65
C ASN A 5 -15.68 -3.90 19.31
N MET A 6 -15.53 -2.94 20.22
CA MET A 6 -15.97 -1.57 20.05
C MET A 6 -14.86 -0.60 20.44
N SER A 7 -14.65 0.42 19.62
CA SER A 7 -13.79 1.56 19.94
C SER A 7 -14.55 2.86 19.72
N ALA A 8 -14.42 3.79 20.67
CA ALA A 8 -14.92 5.14 20.56
C ALA A 8 -13.73 6.09 20.63
N ASN A 9 -13.62 6.99 19.65
CA ASN A 9 -12.52 7.93 19.53
C ASN A 9 -13.08 9.35 19.37
N ALA A 10 -12.26 10.31 19.79
CA ALA A 10 -12.48 11.73 19.60
C ALA A 10 -11.25 12.28 18.87
N THR A 11 -11.44 12.94 17.72
CA THR A 11 -10.34 13.54 16.97
C THR A 11 -10.57 15.03 16.72
N HIS A 12 -9.48 15.79 16.74
CA HIS A 12 -9.43 17.22 16.47
C HIS A 12 -8.22 17.51 15.59
N SER A 13 -8.41 18.26 14.52
CA SER A 13 -7.37 18.70 13.59
C SER A 13 -7.58 20.17 13.24
N GLN A 14 -6.55 20.98 13.38
CA GLN A 14 -6.57 22.40 13.06
C GLN A 14 -5.47 22.73 12.06
N ASN A 15 -5.82 23.44 11.00
CA ASN A 15 -4.86 23.97 10.03
C ASN A 15 -4.57 25.44 10.38
N THR A 16 -3.37 25.71 10.88
CA THR A 16 -2.95 27.06 11.29
C THR A 16 -2.77 28.03 10.12
N ASN A 17 -2.65 27.55 8.89
CA ASN A 17 -2.56 28.42 7.70
C ASN A 17 -3.94 28.87 7.20
N THR A 18 -4.96 28.02 7.32
CA THR A 18 -6.33 28.32 6.83
C THR A 18 -7.33 28.63 7.93
N GLY A 19 -6.96 28.46 9.21
CA GLY A 19 -7.85 28.64 10.36
C GLY A 19 -8.97 27.60 10.43
N THR A 20 -8.90 26.51 9.65
CA THR A 20 -9.95 25.48 9.59
C THR A 20 -9.78 24.47 10.71
N VAL A 21 -10.87 24.17 11.42
CA VAL A 21 -10.95 23.19 12.49
C VAL A 21 -11.89 22.06 12.08
N THR A 22 -11.40 20.82 12.06
CA THR A 22 -12.19 19.61 11.80
C THR A 22 -12.17 18.70 13.03
N MET A 23 -13.35 18.23 13.43
CA MET A 23 -13.53 17.32 14.57
C MET A 23 -14.39 16.12 14.20
N ALA A 24 -14.10 14.96 14.82
CA ALA A 24 -14.99 13.81 14.82
C ALA A 24 -15.30 13.40 16.28
N LEU A 25 -16.51 13.68 16.75
CA LEU A 25 -16.90 13.66 18.17
C LEU A 25 -18.34 13.14 18.39
N PRO A 26 -18.56 11.84 18.66
CA PRO A 26 -17.59 10.75 18.63
C PRO A 26 -17.43 10.14 17.23
N SER A 27 -16.31 9.46 17.02
CA SER A 27 -16.13 8.42 16.01
C SER A 27 -16.25 7.05 16.68
N LEU A 28 -17.25 6.27 16.29
CA LEU A 28 -17.56 4.95 16.82
C LEU A 28 -17.23 3.88 15.78
N GLN A 29 -16.57 2.82 16.20
CA GLN A 29 -16.34 1.64 15.38
C GLN A 29 -16.73 0.40 16.18
N VAL A 30 -17.60 -0.42 15.61
CA VAL A 30 -17.96 -1.74 16.14
C VAL A 30 -17.62 -2.77 15.08
N SER A 31 -16.87 -3.80 15.47
CA SER A 31 -16.45 -4.87 14.58
C SER A 31 -16.78 -6.22 15.20
N MET A 32 -17.47 -7.06 14.43
CA MET A 32 -17.77 -8.44 14.80
C MET A 32 -16.76 -9.37 14.14
N SER A 33 -16.02 -10.10 14.98
CA SER A 33 -15.21 -11.22 14.54
C SER A 33 -16.06 -12.22 13.76
N ARG A 34 -15.48 -12.87 12.74
CA ARG A 34 -16.20 -13.81 11.87
C ARG A 34 -16.89 -14.90 12.70
N ILE A 35 -18.21 -14.94 12.63
CA ILE A 35 -19.02 -16.02 13.22
C ILE A 35 -19.46 -17.00 12.15
N TYR A 36 -19.87 -18.20 12.55
CA TYR A 36 -20.40 -19.23 11.65
C TYR A 36 -21.81 -19.59 12.10
N PRO A 37 -22.84 -18.85 11.64
CA PRO A 37 -24.18 -18.89 12.23
C PRO A 37 -24.82 -20.29 12.26
N PHE A 38 -24.44 -21.15 11.31
CA PHE A 38 -24.98 -22.51 11.17
C PHE A 38 -24.08 -23.59 11.80
N ALA A 39 -22.92 -23.22 12.33
CA ALA A 39 -22.05 -24.17 13.03
C ALA A 39 -22.54 -24.39 14.47
N GLY A 40 -22.65 -25.65 14.89
CA GLY A 40 -22.95 -25.99 16.28
C GLY A 40 -21.85 -25.50 17.23
N LYS A 41 -22.20 -25.17 18.48
CA LYS A 41 -21.24 -24.73 19.51
C LYS A 41 -20.16 -25.80 19.71
N GLY A 42 -18.89 -25.44 19.51
CA GLY A 42 -17.75 -26.35 19.67
C GLY A 42 -17.64 -27.46 18.60
N GLY A 43 -18.50 -27.46 17.58
CA GLY A 43 -18.52 -28.49 16.54
C GLY A 43 -17.57 -28.20 15.38
N ILE A 44 -17.05 -29.27 14.77
CA ILE A 44 -16.31 -29.19 13.50
C ILE A 44 -17.28 -28.80 12.38
N LYS A 45 -16.89 -27.83 11.53
CA LYS A 45 -17.66 -27.36 10.37
C LYS A 45 -17.56 -28.39 9.23
N LYS A 46 -18.49 -29.35 9.19
CA LYS A 46 -18.42 -30.50 8.27
C LYS A 46 -18.97 -30.18 6.88
N ASN A 47 -20.04 -29.38 6.80
CA ASN A 47 -20.73 -29.11 5.52
C ASN A 47 -20.59 -27.65 5.05
N PRO A 48 -20.89 -27.34 3.78
CA PRO A 48 -20.83 -25.99 3.22
C PRO A 48 -21.62 -24.93 3.99
N LEU A 49 -22.80 -25.31 4.52
CA LEU A 49 -23.68 -24.42 5.28
C LEU A 49 -23.02 -23.99 6.60
N GLN A 50 -22.41 -24.92 7.33
CA GLN A 50 -21.65 -24.67 8.56
C GLN A 50 -20.36 -23.87 8.32
N LYS A 51 -19.87 -23.83 7.08
CA LYS A 51 -18.70 -23.04 6.66
C LYS A 51 -19.06 -21.61 6.23
N ILE A 52 -20.35 -21.28 6.15
CA ILE A 52 -20.79 -19.89 5.95
C ILE A 52 -20.34 -19.06 7.14
N GLY A 53 -19.49 -18.10 6.86
CA GLY A 53 -19.05 -17.10 7.81
C GLY A 53 -19.74 -15.77 7.56
N LEU A 54 -20.05 -15.09 8.65
CA LEU A 54 -20.62 -13.75 8.67
C LEU A 54 -19.67 -12.83 9.44
N THR A 55 -19.30 -11.71 8.82
CA THR A 55 -18.66 -10.57 9.49
C THR A 55 -19.59 -9.37 9.44
N TYR A 56 -19.46 -8.49 10.44
CA TYR A 56 -20.22 -7.26 10.53
C TYR A 56 -19.33 -6.14 11.05
N ASN A 57 -19.40 -4.97 10.42
CA ASN A 57 -18.72 -3.76 10.85
C ASN A 57 -19.70 -2.59 10.81
N MET A 58 -19.73 -1.81 11.88
CA MET A 58 -20.45 -0.55 11.96
C MET A 58 -19.46 0.56 12.23
N GLN A 59 -19.52 1.63 11.45
CA GLN A 59 -18.79 2.87 11.68
C GLN A 59 -19.80 3.99 11.83
N GLY A 60 -19.76 4.73 12.93
CA GLY A 60 -20.58 5.93 13.13
C GLY A 60 -19.67 7.13 13.36
N GLU A 61 -20.03 8.28 12.81
CA GLU A 61 -19.24 9.48 12.99
C GLU A 61 -20.14 10.70 13.08
N TYR A 62 -19.83 11.58 14.04
CA TYR A 62 -20.35 12.94 14.10
C TYR A 62 -19.20 13.91 13.77
N ARG A 63 -19.23 14.48 12.57
CA ARG A 63 -18.16 15.33 12.03
C ARG A 63 -18.57 16.79 12.08
N ILE A 64 -17.66 17.65 12.51
CA ILE A 64 -17.83 19.10 12.54
C ILE A 64 -16.68 19.73 11.74
N ASN A 65 -16.99 20.66 10.84
CA ASN A 65 -16.02 21.46 10.11
C ASN A 65 -16.33 22.93 10.36
N THR A 66 -15.51 23.61 11.13
CA THR A 66 -15.72 25.01 11.53
C THR A 66 -14.44 25.81 11.34
N SER A 67 -14.50 27.13 11.52
CA SER A 67 -13.34 27.99 11.57
C SER A 67 -12.93 28.25 13.02
N GLU A 68 -11.68 28.68 13.22
CA GLU A 68 -11.12 28.97 14.55
C GLU A 68 -11.90 30.03 15.32
N ASP A 69 -12.48 31.02 14.63
CA ASP A 69 -13.32 32.07 15.22
C ASP A 69 -14.71 31.57 15.65
N GLU A 70 -15.23 30.52 15.00
CA GLU A 70 -16.51 29.91 15.33
C GLU A 70 -16.37 28.71 16.29
N PHE A 71 -15.13 28.28 16.54
CA PHE A 71 -14.84 27.17 17.43
C PHE A 71 -15.30 27.47 18.87
N PHE A 72 -15.89 26.46 19.54
CA PHE A 72 -16.58 26.58 20.83
C PHE A 72 -17.82 27.50 20.87
N THR A 73 -18.30 28.00 19.72
CA THR A 73 -19.58 28.71 19.63
C THR A 73 -20.69 27.78 19.16
N ALA A 74 -21.96 28.19 19.28
CA ALA A 74 -23.07 27.39 18.74
C ALA A 74 -22.99 27.22 17.20
N LYS A 75 -22.39 28.18 16.49
CA LYS A 75 -22.25 28.15 15.02
C LYS A 75 -21.44 26.96 14.53
N MET A 76 -20.51 26.45 15.33
CA MET A 76 -19.73 25.27 14.95
C MET A 76 -20.62 24.07 14.59
N PHE A 77 -21.82 23.96 15.16
CA PHE A 77 -22.71 22.84 14.91
C PHE A 77 -23.59 22.99 13.65
N GLU A 78 -23.64 24.16 13.03
CA GLU A 78 -24.43 24.38 11.80
C GLU A 78 -23.89 23.51 10.64
N THR A 79 -22.57 23.36 10.59
CA THR A 79 -21.86 22.53 9.61
C THR A 79 -21.74 21.07 10.05
N ALA A 80 -22.25 20.70 11.23
CA ALA A 80 -22.11 19.35 11.73
C ALA A 80 -22.87 18.36 10.84
N ASN A 81 -22.26 17.22 10.57
CA ASN A 81 -22.89 16.12 9.87
C ASN A 81 -22.69 14.81 10.62
N ALA A 82 -23.70 13.95 10.56
CA ALA A 82 -23.71 12.67 11.23
C ALA A 82 -24.02 11.56 10.22
N GLY A 83 -23.38 10.42 10.38
CA GLY A 83 -23.70 9.24 9.59
C GLY A 83 -23.36 7.96 10.33
N VAL A 84 -24.00 6.86 9.91
CA VAL A 84 -23.61 5.51 10.32
C VAL A 84 -23.54 4.60 9.09
N GLN A 85 -22.46 3.86 8.93
CA GLN A 85 -22.29 2.85 7.89
C GLN A 85 -22.21 1.46 8.50
N HIS A 86 -23.06 0.57 8.00
CA HIS A 86 -23.10 -0.84 8.30
C HIS A 86 -22.55 -1.62 7.11
N ARG A 87 -21.66 -2.58 7.36
CA ARG A 87 -21.13 -3.52 6.37
C ARG A 87 -21.25 -4.93 6.90
N SER A 88 -21.86 -5.81 6.11
CA SER A 88 -21.97 -7.23 6.41
C SER A 88 -21.42 -8.02 5.24
N ASP A 89 -20.56 -9.00 5.52
CA ASP A 89 -20.00 -9.89 4.51
C ASP A 89 -20.32 -11.34 4.87
N ILE A 90 -20.93 -12.05 3.93
CA ILE A 90 -21.25 -13.46 4.02
C ILE A 90 -20.38 -14.19 3.01
N SER A 91 -19.62 -15.20 3.45
CA SER A 91 -18.80 -16.00 2.55
C SER A 91 -18.67 -17.44 3.01
N THR A 92 -18.46 -18.36 2.07
CA THR A 92 -18.12 -19.76 2.37
C THR A 92 -17.08 -20.26 1.39
N ASN A 93 -16.34 -21.31 1.77
CA ASN A 93 -15.37 -21.99 0.91
C ASN A 93 -15.75 -23.46 0.82
N ILE A 94 -15.98 -23.94 -0.39
CA ILE A 94 -16.48 -25.27 -0.70
C ILE A 94 -15.47 -25.97 -1.59
N THR A 95 -14.93 -27.10 -1.13
CA THR A 95 -14.08 -27.95 -1.96
C THR A 95 -14.98 -28.86 -2.79
N LEU A 96 -14.91 -28.74 -4.12
CA LEU A 96 -15.61 -29.55 -5.09
C LEU A 96 -14.66 -30.57 -5.70
N LEU A 97 -15.09 -31.85 -5.75
CA LEU A 97 -14.34 -32.95 -6.36
C LEU A 97 -12.90 -33.11 -5.83
N ASN A 98 -12.57 -32.58 -4.65
CA ASN A 98 -11.22 -32.51 -4.06
C ASN A 98 -10.18 -31.67 -4.83
N TYR A 99 -10.54 -31.05 -5.95
CA TYR A 99 -9.59 -30.29 -6.80
C TYR A 99 -9.91 -28.80 -6.88
N PHE A 100 -11.18 -28.44 -6.78
CA PHE A 100 -11.62 -27.06 -6.98
C PHE A 100 -12.11 -26.45 -5.67
N THR A 101 -11.78 -25.18 -5.44
CA THR A 101 -12.31 -24.40 -4.32
C THR A 101 -13.27 -23.36 -4.87
N LEU A 102 -14.56 -23.56 -4.61
CA LEU A 102 -15.64 -22.63 -4.91
C LEU A 102 -15.86 -21.71 -3.70
N SER A 103 -15.80 -20.39 -3.90
CA SER A 103 -15.89 -19.39 -2.83
C SER A 103 -16.93 -18.32 -3.17
N PRO A 104 -18.23 -18.55 -2.89
CA PRO A 104 -19.25 -17.51 -3.00
C PRO A 104 -19.12 -16.50 -1.85
N ASN A 105 -19.40 -15.24 -2.16
CA ASN A 105 -19.39 -14.10 -1.27
C ASN A 105 -20.54 -13.15 -1.60
N ILE A 106 -21.23 -12.66 -0.56
CA ILE A 106 -22.20 -11.58 -0.64
C ILE A 106 -21.73 -10.49 0.30
N ASN A 107 -21.61 -9.27 -0.21
CA ASN A 107 -21.40 -8.06 0.58
C ASN A 107 -22.69 -7.25 0.61
N TYR A 108 -22.95 -6.63 1.76
CA TYR A 108 -24.07 -5.72 1.98
C TYR A 108 -23.56 -4.49 2.71
N LYS A 109 -23.90 -3.31 2.19
CA LYS A 109 -23.61 -2.02 2.79
C LYS A 109 -24.92 -1.26 3.00
N GLU A 110 -25.09 -0.68 4.18
CA GLU A 110 -26.17 0.25 4.46
C GLU A 110 -25.59 1.51 5.10
N VAL A 111 -26.06 2.67 4.66
CA VAL A 111 -25.64 3.96 5.19
C VAL A 111 -26.87 4.67 5.71
N TRP A 112 -26.82 5.11 6.96
CA TRP A 112 -27.77 5.97 7.61
C TRP A 112 -27.25 7.40 7.61
N ASN A 113 -28.10 8.31 7.17
CA ASN A 113 -27.85 9.74 7.07
C ASN A 113 -28.91 10.48 7.87
N PHE A 114 -28.50 11.61 8.45
CA PHE A 114 -29.39 12.45 9.27
C PHE A 114 -29.66 13.83 8.63
N LYS A 115 -29.12 14.03 7.44
CA LYS A 115 -29.40 15.16 6.54
C LYS A 115 -29.61 14.59 5.14
N LYS A 116 -30.41 15.28 4.33
CA LYS A 116 -30.54 15.01 2.90
C LYS A 116 -30.72 16.31 2.12
N ILE A 117 -30.29 16.31 0.87
CA ILE A 117 -30.61 17.38 -0.07
C ILE A 117 -32.06 17.21 -0.51
N ASN A 118 -32.76 18.34 -0.58
CA ASN A 118 -34.06 18.46 -1.20
C ASN A 118 -33.98 19.60 -2.22
N LYS A 119 -34.18 19.29 -3.50
CA LYS A 119 -34.23 20.31 -4.56
C LYS A 119 -35.67 20.60 -4.94
N THR A 120 -35.98 21.88 -5.08
CA THR A 120 -37.29 22.36 -5.52
C THR A 120 -37.12 23.39 -6.62
N TYR A 121 -38.02 23.38 -7.60
CA TYR A 121 -38.05 24.40 -8.63
C TYR A 121 -38.88 25.61 -8.15
N ASP A 122 -38.27 26.79 -8.17
CA ASP A 122 -38.97 28.05 -7.88
C ASP A 122 -39.10 28.85 -9.18
N PRO A 123 -40.31 28.98 -9.76
CA PRO A 123 -40.54 29.69 -11.02
C PRO A 123 -40.43 31.22 -10.89
N THR A 124 -40.34 31.76 -9.67
CA THR A 124 -40.38 33.22 -9.41
C THR A 124 -39.00 33.86 -9.28
N LEU A 125 -37.96 33.06 -9.07
CA LEU A 125 -36.59 33.55 -8.93
C LEU A 125 -35.99 33.90 -10.30
N GLN A 126 -35.35 35.07 -10.39
CA GLN A 126 -34.68 35.52 -11.61
C GLN A 126 -33.20 35.09 -11.61
N ASN A 127 -32.78 34.42 -12.68
CA ASN A 127 -31.39 34.02 -12.91
C ASN A 127 -30.52 35.21 -13.36
N SER A 128 -29.20 35.06 -13.30
CA SER A 128 -28.22 36.09 -13.70
C SER A 128 -28.31 36.52 -15.17
N ASP A 129 -28.91 35.70 -16.02
CA ASP A 129 -29.16 35.97 -17.45
C ASP A 129 -30.51 36.67 -17.71
N GLY A 130 -31.27 36.96 -16.66
CA GLY A 130 -32.58 37.62 -16.73
C GLY A 130 -33.76 36.67 -16.92
N SER A 131 -33.53 35.36 -17.10
CA SER A 131 -34.59 34.34 -17.18
C SER A 131 -35.25 34.10 -15.82
N PHE A 132 -36.51 33.65 -15.81
CA PHE A 132 -37.23 33.27 -14.60
C PHE A 132 -37.21 31.76 -14.41
N GLY A 133 -37.11 31.35 -13.15
CA GLY A 133 -37.19 29.97 -12.72
C GLY A 133 -35.83 29.34 -12.47
N THR A 134 -35.63 28.83 -11.25
CA THR A 134 -34.36 28.23 -10.85
C THR A 134 -34.56 27.04 -9.90
N VAL A 135 -33.60 26.13 -9.88
CA VAL A 135 -33.59 25.00 -8.95
C VAL A 135 -32.93 25.46 -7.65
N VAL A 136 -33.70 25.49 -6.58
CA VAL A 136 -33.23 25.80 -5.23
C VAL A 136 -32.89 24.51 -4.51
N SER A 137 -31.70 24.45 -3.91
CA SER A 137 -31.22 23.29 -3.17
C SER A 137 -31.19 23.60 -1.68
N ASP A 138 -31.93 22.84 -0.88
CA ASP A 138 -31.92 22.93 0.58
C ASP A 138 -31.38 21.65 1.22
N THR A 139 -30.75 21.78 2.39
CA THR A 139 -30.29 20.64 3.20
C THR A 139 -31.21 20.48 4.39
N ILE A 140 -32.09 19.49 4.33
CA ILE A 140 -33.06 19.23 5.39
C ILE A 140 -32.59 18.15 6.34
N GLY A 141 -32.81 18.38 7.64
CA GLY A 141 -32.56 17.39 8.68
C GLY A 141 -33.60 16.28 8.65
N GLY A 142 -33.17 15.03 8.80
CA GLY A 142 -34.06 13.88 8.82
C GLY A 142 -33.34 12.56 8.59
N PHE A 143 -33.89 11.47 9.11
CA PHE A 143 -33.34 10.15 8.87
C PHE A 143 -33.62 9.70 7.44
N SER A 144 -32.57 9.29 6.74
CA SER A 144 -32.65 8.64 5.44
C SER A 144 -31.58 7.56 5.35
N ASN A 145 -31.78 6.56 4.50
CA ASN A 145 -30.80 5.52 4.31
C ASN A 145 -30.71 5.07 2.86
N PHE A 146 -29.58 4.47 2.51
CA PHE A 146 -29.44 3.72 1.29
C PHE A 146 -28.70 2.41 1.53
N ARG A 147 -28.98 1.45 0.66
CA ARG A 147 -28.51 0.07 0.74
C ARG A 147 -27.93 -0.35 -0.59
N GLU A 148 -26.78 -0.98 -0.52
CA GLU A 148 -26.07 -1.56 -1.64
C GLU A 148 -25.70 -3.01 -1.31
N TYR A 149 -25.66 -3.85 -2.33
CA TYR A 149 -25.20 -5.23 -2.20
C TYR A 149 -24.43 -5.65 -3.45
N GLY A 150 -23.54 -6.60 -3.26
CA GLY A 150 -22.77 -7.23 -4.32
C GLY A 150 -22.65 -8.71 -4.06
N THR A 151 -22.62 -9.48 -5.13
CA THR A 151 -22.37 -10.92 -5.06
C THR A 151 -21.16 -11.26 -5.91
N SER A 152 -20.36 -12.21 -5.44
CA SER A 152 -19.25 -12.76 -6.19
C SER A 152 -19.12 -14.25 -5.95
N VAL A 153 -18.65 -14.97 -6.96
CA VAL A 153 -18.38 -16.40 -6.88
C VAL A 153 -17.04 -16.64 -7.55
N SER A 154 -16.07 -17.20 -6.84
CA SER A 154 -14.77 -17.58 -7.41
C SER A 154 -14.57 -19.09 -7.40
N LEU A 155 -13.90 -19.59 -8.44
CA LEU A 155 -13.48 -20.97 -8.59
C LEU A 155 -11.97 -20.98 -8.80
N SER A 156 -11.25 -21.74 -7.99
CA SER A 156 -9.79 -21.86 -8.08
C SER A 156 -9.32 -23.30 -7.95
N THR A 157 -8.16 -23.62 -8.51
CA THR A 157 -7.49 -24.92 -8.34
C THR A 157 -5.97 -24.75 -8.27
N ASN A 158 -5.25 -25.80 -7.89
CA ASN A 158 -3.80 -25.87 -7.94
C ASN A 158 -3.39 -27.05 -8.83
N ILE A 159 -2.60 -26.75 -9.86
CA ILE A 159 -2.04 -27.72 -10.81
C ILE A 159 -0.53 -27.80 -10.54
N TYR A 160 -0.01 -29.01 -10.39
CA TYR A 160 1.40 -29.25 -10.11
C TYR A 160 2.05 -30.02 -11.26
N GLY A 161 3.19 -29.51 -11.74
CA GLY A 161 4.07 -30.20 -12.69
C GLY A 161 5.48 -30.32 -12.09
N THR A 162 6.12 -31.47 -12.22
CA THR A 162 7.52 -31.68 -11.82
C THR A 162 8.32 -32.25 -12.98
N PHE A 163 9.39 -31.57 -13.35
CA PHE A 163 10.30 -31.93 -14.44
C PHE A 163 11.63 -32.35 -13.84
N ASN A 164 12.01 -33.62 -14.02
CA ASN A 164 13.25 -34.17 -13.48
C ASN A 164 14.36 -34.13 -14.54
N PHE A 165 15.57 -33.80 -14.09
CA PHE A 165 16.77 -33.70 -14.92
C PHE A 165 17.77 -34.76 -14.49
N LYS A 166 18.34 -35.47 -15.47
CA LYS A 166 19.28 -36.58 -15.21
C LYS A 166 20.75 -36.14 -15.15
N LYS A 167 21.06 -34.94 -15.64
CA LYS A 167 22.43 -34.42 -15.77
C LYS A 167 22.54 -33.04 -15.14
N GLY A 168 23.67 -32.78 -14.50
CA GLY A 168 23.97 -31.52 -13.85
C GLY A 168 23.47 -31.46 -12.40
N ARG A 169 23.73 -30.31 -11.77
CA ARG A 169 23.35 -30.06 -10.36
C ARG A 169 21.86 -29.81 -10.20
N LEU A 170 21.18 -29.29 -11.22
CA LEU A 170 19.72 -29.17 -11.21
C LEU A 170 19.09 -30.56 -11.37
N LYS A 171 18.42 -31.04 -10.32
CA LYS A 171 17.77 -32.36 -10.27
C LYS A 171 16.31 -32.29 -10.70
N ALA A 172 15.59 -31.25 -10.31
CA ALA A 172 14.19 -31.08 -10.66
C ALA A 172 13.77 -29.61 -10.72
N ILE A 173 12.77 -29.31 -11.55
CA ILE A 173 11.99 -28.07 -11.51
C ILE A 173 10.55 -28.44 -11.20
N ARG A 174 9.97 -27.83 -10.18
CA ARG A 174 8.53 -27.90 -9.87
C ARG A 174 7.86 -26.61 -10.30
N HIS A 175 6.80 -26.72 -11.08
CA HIS A 175 5.92 -25.62 -11.47
C HIS A 175 4.56 -25.82 -10.83
N THR A 176 4.13 -24.86 -10.02
CA THR A 176 2.77 -24.81 -9.47
C THR A 176 2.00 -23.71 -10.18
N ILE A 177 0.92 -24.08 -10.84
CA ILE A 177 0.00 -23.18 -11.53
C ILE A 177 -1.28 -23.08 -10.71
N ARG A 178 -1.72 -21.87 -10.36
CA ARG A 178 -2.96 -21.64 -9.61
C ARG A 178 -3.90 -20.76 -10.44
N PRO A 179 -4.69 -21.35 -11.36
CA PRO A 179 -5.70 -20.61 -12.08
C PRO A 179 -6.88 -20.28 -11.17
N SER A 180 -7.47 -19.11 -11.38
CA SER A 180 -8.75 -18.75 -10.78
C SER A 180 -9.64 -17.98 -11.75
N VAL A 181 -10.93 -18.24 -11.68
CA VAL A 181 -11.97 -17.50 -12.39
C VAL A 181 -12.97 -17.01 -11.35
N SER A 182 -13.42 -15.77 -11.49
CA SER A 182 -14.40 -15.16 -10.59
C SER A 182 -15.49 -14.48 -11.41
N PHE A 183 -16.72 -14.55 -10.92
CA PHE A 183 -17.84 -13.77 -11.40
C PHE A 183 -18.23 -12.79 -10.29
N SER A 184 -18.45 -11.54 -10.64
CA SER A 184 -18.87 -10.49 -9.71
C SER A 184 -20.01 -9.68 -10.31
N TYR A 185 -21.02 -9.42 -9.50
CA TYR A 185 -22.21 -8.68 -9.89
C TYR A 185 -22.58 -7.67 -8.82
N ARG A 186 -22.76 -6.42 -9.25
CA ARG A 186 -23.21 -5.29 -8.43
C ARG A 186 -24.22 -4.49 -9.26
N PRO A 187 -25.49 -4.40 -8.84
CA PRO A 187 -26.48 -3.55 -9.50
C PRO A 187 -26.07 -2.07 -9.55
N ASP A 188 -26.74 -1.32 -10.41
CA ASP A 188 -26.82 0.13 -10.26
C ASP A 188 -27.77 0.46 -9.10
N PHE A 189 -27.27 1.17 -8.09
CA PHE A 189 -28.08 1.62 -6.96
C PHE A 189 -28.51 3.07 -7.09
N ALA A 190 -27.83 3.89 -7.89
CA ALA A 190 -28.12 5.32 -8.01
C ALA A 190 -29.55 5.54 -8.52
N ASP A 191 -29.97 4.81 -9.55
CA ASP A 191 -31.31 4.93 -10.15
C ASP A 191 -32.47 4.74 -9.16
N ARG A 192 -32.26 3.94 -8.10
CA ARG A 192 -33.30 3.70 -7.08
C ARG A 192 -33.47 4.86 -6.10
N TYR A 193 -32.41 5.63 -5.86
CA TYR A 193 -32.39 6.65 -4.82
C TYR A 193 -32.28 8.08 -5.35
N ASN A 194 -31.89 8.25 -6.61
CA ASN A 194 -31.86 9.55 -7.24
C ASN A 194 -33.28 10.08 -7.40
N GLU A 195 -33.43 11.38 -7.17
CA GLU A 195 -34.67 12.11 -7.34
C GLU A 195 -34.54 13.02 -8.58
N THR A 196 -35.67 13.43 -9.13
CA THR A 196 -35.72 14.40 -10.24
C THR A 196 -36.47 15.65 -9.82
N VAL A 197 -36.01 16.79 -10.32
CA VAL A 197 -36.64 18.09 -10.12
C VAL A 197 -36.76 18.80 -11.46
N GLN A 198 -37.86 19.50 -11.68
CA GLN A 198 -38.04 20.34 -12.85
C GLN A 198 -36.91 21.39 -12.94
N SER A 199 -36.37 21.63 -14.13
CA SER A 199 -35.26 22.56 -14.34
C SER A 199 -35.59 23.76 -15.24
N ASN A 200 -36.76 23.79 -15.88
CA ASN A 200 -37.20 24.87 -16.75
C ASN A 200 -38.66 25.27 -16.50
N LEU A 201 -39.08 26.44 -17.00
CA LEU A 201 -40.40 27.01 -16.67
C LEU A 201 -41.55 26.22 -17.29
N GLU A 202 -41.31 25.64 -18.48
CA GLU A 202 -42.28 24.85 -19.23
C GLU A 202 -42.53 23.46 -18.65
N GLY A 203 -41.70 23.00 -17.69
CA GLY A 203 -41.84 21.70 -17.06
C GLY A 203 -41.47 20.52 -17.97
N THR A 204 -40.67 20.77 -19.01
CA THR A 204 -40.25 19.78 -20.00
C THR A 204 -38.87 19.20 -19.71
N GLU A 205 -38.09 19.87 -18.88
CA GLU A 205 -36.73 19.48 -18.51
C GLU A 205 -36.65 19.15 -17.01
N PHE A 206 -35.85 18.14 -16.69
CA PHE A 206 -35.64 17.67 -15.33
C PHE A 206 -34.16 17.47 -15.06
N GLU A 207 -33.74 17.91 -13.86
CA GLU A 207 -32.43 17.62 -13.28
C GLU A 207 -32.55 16.41 -12.37
N THR A 208 -31.67 15.42 -12.54
CA THR A 208 -31.53 14.27 -11.64
C THR A 208 -30.45 14.54 -10.60
N TYR A 209 -30.75 14.34 -9.32
CA TYR A 209 -29.79 14.53 -8.22
C TYR A 209 -29.87 13.41 -7.19
N SER A 210 -28.79 13.20 -6.42
CA SER A 210 -28.82 12.30 -5.28
C SER A 210 -29.17 13.07 -4.01
N PRO A 211 -30.16 12.63 -3.21
CA PRO A 211 -30.43 13.21 -1.89
C PRO A 211 -29.26 13.13 -0.92
N PHE A 212 -28.23 12.31 -1.23
CA PHE A 212 -27.05 12.06 -0.40
C PHE A 212 -25.80 12.85 -0.85
N ASP A 213 -25.93 13.75 -1.83
CA ASP A 213 -24.84 14.59 -2.34
C ASP A 213 -24.50 15.76 -1.39
N GLY A 214 -23.59 16.65 -1.81
CA GLY A 214 -23.30 17.95 -1.16
C GLY A 214 -22.81 17.84 0.29
N GLY A 215 -22.20 16.71 0.65
CA GLY A 215 -21.70 16.46 1.99
C GLY A 215 -22.78 16.08 3.01
N THR A 216 -24.01 15.78 2.59
CA THR A 216 -25.09 15.31 3.48
C THR A 216 -24.88 13.88 3.97
N SER A 217 -24.20 13.03 3.19
CA SER A 217 -23.72 11.72 3.63
C SER A 217 -22.21 11.72 3.89
N LEU A 218 -21.81 11.26 5.07
CA LEU A 218 -20.39 11.05 5.41
C LEU A 218 -19.76 9.85 4.69
N TYR A 219 -20.59 8.90 4.23
CA TYR A 219 -20.14 7.63 3.65
C TYR A 219 -20.42 7.52 2.15
N GLY A 220 -20.55 8.69 1.50
CA GLY A 220 -20.80 8.82 0.07
C GLY A 220 -22.25 8.56 -0.32
N ARG A 221 -22.48 8.40 -1.62
CA ARG A 221 -23.81 8.19 -2.20
C ARG A 221 -23.97 6.77 -2.74
N PRO A 222 -25.20 6.32 -3.04
CA PRO A 222 -25.44 5.08 -3.77
C PRO A 222 -24.58 5.04 -5.04
N GLY A 223 -23.85 3.95 -5.24
CA GLY A 223 -22.95 3.85 -6.38
C GLY A 223 -23.75 3.67 -7.68
N ALA A 224 -23.44 4.50 -8.67
CA ALA A 224 -23.96 4.37 -10.02
C ALA A 224 -23.28 3.26 -10.81
N GLY A 225 -23.95 2.78 -11.86
CA GLY A 225 -23.44 1.82 -12.82
C GLY A 225 -23.60 0.36 -12.40
N LEU A 226 -24.04 -0.46 -13.37
CA LEU A 226 -24.04 -1.90 -13.30
C LEU A 226 -22.60 -2.45 -13.44
N SER A 227 -22.15 -3.25 -12.47
CA SER A 227 -20.93 -4.04 -12.60
C SER A 227 -21.30 -5.51 -12.81
N ASN A 228 -20.83 -6.09 -13.91
CA ASN A 228 -21.06 -7.50 -14.22
C ASN A 228 -19.79 -8.06 -14.85
N THR A 229 -18.86 -8.55 -14.03
CA THR A 229 -17.48 -8.78 -14.45
C THR A 229 -17.04 -10.21 -14.19
N ILE A 230 -16.42 -10.83 -15.19
CA ILE A 230 -15.68 -12.09 -15.07
C ILE A 230 -14.20 -11.78 -14.89
N GLY A 231 -13.64 -12.02 -13.72
CA GLY A 231 -12.21 -11.93 -13.45
C GLY A 231 -11.49 -13.25 -13.74
N ILE A 232 -10.31 -13.19 -14.32
CA ILE A 232 -9.45 -14.35 -14.56
C ILE A 232 -8.07 -14.03 -14.00
N SER A 233 -7.49 -14.97 -13.25
CA SER A 233 -6.10 -14.90 -12.82
C SER A 233 -5.36 -16.21 -13.02
N LEU A 234 -4.06 -16.11 -13.27
CA LEU A 234 -3.16 -17.24 -13.43
C LEU A 234 -1.89 -16.95 -12.65
N ASN A 235 -1.76 -17.59 -11.49
CA ASN A 235 -0.58 -17.51 -10.65
C ASN A 235 0.39 -18.65 -10.95
N ASN A 236 1.68 -18.35 -11.02
CA ASN A 236 2.72 -19.32 -11.29
C ASN A 236 3.81 -19.20 -10.23
N VAL A 237 4.25 -20.35 -9.71
CA VAL A 237 5.38 -20.49 -8.80
C VAL A 237 6.31 -21.54 -9.36
N ILE A 238 7.62 -21.23 -9.46
CA ILE A 238 8.63 -22.14 -10.00
C ILE A 238 9.74 -22.33 -8.96
N GLU A 239 9.96 -23.58 -8.58
CA GLU A 239 10.95 -24.00 -7.59
C GLU A 239 11.92 -25.00 -8.24
N GLY A 240 13.18 -24.96 -7.86
CA GLY A 240 14.22 -25.89 -8.31
C GLY A 240 14.75 -26.72 -7.14
N LYS A 241 15.23 -27.92 -7.45
CA LYS A 241 16.01 -28.76 -6.53
C LYS A 241 17.44 -28.89 -7.08
N LEU A 242 18.42 -28.44 -6.31
CA LEU A 242 19.84 -28.46 -6.66
C LEU A 242 20.59 -29.45 -5.79
N ALA A 243 21.43 -30.28 -6.40
CA ALA A 243 22.43 -31.05 -5.69
C ALA A 243 23.52 -30.15 -5.07
N PRO A 244 24.22 -30.66 -4.05
CA PRO A 244 25.38 -29.99 -3.46
C PRO A 244 26.42 -29.51 -4.50
N GLU A 245 27.24 -28.55 -4.09
CA GLU A 245 28.36 -28.07 -4.93
C GLU A 245 29.43 -29.13 -5.10
N ASP A 246 29.73 -29.82 -4.01
CA ASP A 246 30.66 -30.95 -3.97
C ASP A 246 29.88 -32.26 -4.15
N PRO A 247 30.14 -33.04 -5.22
CA PRO A 247 29.46 -34.31 -5.46
C PRO A 247 29.75 -35.39 -4.40
N ASP A 248 30.84 -35.23 -3.63
CA ASP A 248 31.24 -36.18 -2.58
C ASP A 248 30.78 -35.74 -1.17
N SER A 249 30.04 -34.63 -1.08
CA SER A 249 29.49 -34.11 0.17
C SER A 249 28.19 -34.82 0.57
N ASP A 250 28.04 -35.08 1.88
CA ASP A 250 26.82 -35.62 2.49
C ASP A 250 25.68 -34.56 2.61
N GLU A 251 25.86 -33.35 2.06
CA GLU A 251 24.84 -32.31 2.07
C GLU A 251 23.57 -32.75 1.32
N GLU A 252 22.40 -32.42 1.88
CA GLU A 252 21.13 -32.69 1.21
C GLU A 252 20.91 -31.76 0.00
N ASP A 253 20.15 -32.24 -0.98
CA ASP A 253 19.69 -31.44 -2.11
C ASP A 253 18.96 -30.17 -1.64
N ARG A 254 19.47 -29.00 -2.04
CA ARG A 254 18.91 -27.70 -1.68
C ARG A 254 17.72 -27.35 -2.57
N LYS A 255 16.60 -26.97 -1.94
CA LYS A 255 15.48 -26.32 -2.62
C LYS A 255 15.80 -24.84 -2.85
N ILE A 256 15.63 -24.38 -4.08
CA ILE A 256 15.76 -22.96 -4.44
C ILE A 256 14.46 -22.47 -5.05
N THR A 257 14.09 -21.21 -4.78
CA THR A 257 13.01 -20.59 -5.53
C THR A 257 13.57 -19.86 -6.74
N ILE A 258 13.02 -20.14 -7.91
CA ILE A 258 13.39 -19.48 -9.17
C ILE A 258 12.43 -18.32 -9.41
N LEU A 259 11.15 -18.57 -9.14
CA LEU A 259 10.08 -17.60 -9.32
C LEU A 259 9.07 -17.78 -8.18
N ASN A 260 9.01 -16.81 -7.26
CA ASN A 260 8.12 -16.87 -6.10
C ASN A 260 6.66 -16.65 -6.50
N ASN A 261 6.43 -15.72 -7.44
CA ASN A 261 5.10 -15.29 -7.83
C ASN A 261 5.14 -14.68 -9.24
N LEU A 262 4.47 -15.28 -10.22
CA LEU A 262 4.19 -14.69 -11.53
C LEU A 262 2.70 -14.79 -11.76
N ASN A 263 2.01 -13.69 -11.52
CA ASN A 263 0.57 -13.60 -11.65
C ASN A 263 0.19 -12.75 -12.85
N PHE A 264 -0.65 -13.32 -13.71
CA PHE A 264 -1.38 -12.60 -14.74
C PHE A 264 -2.84 -12.47 -14.31
N SER A 265 -3.43 -11.30 -14.46
CA SER A 265 -4.85 -11.10 -14.19
C SER A 265 -5.48 -10.14 -15.17
N SER A 266 -6.70 -10.44 -15.60
CA SER A 266 -7.53 -9.56 -16.42
C SER A 266 -9.00 -9.78 -16.04
N SER A 267 -9.88 -8.96 -16.57
CA SER A 267 -11.31 -9.12 -16.35
C SER A 267 -12.11 -8.73 -17.59
N TYR A 268 -13.30 -9.29 -17.73
CA TYR A 268 -14.24 -9.01 -18.80
C TYR A 268 -15.53 -8.45 -18.19
N ASN A 269 -15.83 -7.18 -18.45
CA ASN A 269 -17.06 -6.53 -18.02
C ASN A 269 -18.17 -6.77 -19.07
N ILE A 270 -19.12 -7.63 -18.73
CA ILE A 270 -20.28 -8.00 -19.54
C ILE A 270 -21.23 -6.81 -19.71
N ALA A 271 -21.32 -5.92 -18.71
CA ALA A 271 -22.23 -4.79 -18.72
C ALA A 271 -21.72 -3.58 -19.53
N ALA A 272 -20.47 -3.58 -19.99
CA ALA A 272 -19.91 -2.45 -20.74
C ALA A 272 -20.28 -2.52 -22.22
N ASP A 273 -20.63 -1.37 -22.81
CA ASP A 273 -20.96 -1.27 -24.24
C ASP A 273 -19.74 -1.44 -25.16
N SER A 274 -18.55 -1.06 -24.69
CA SER A 274 -17.28 -1.17 -25.40
C SER A 274 -16.12 -1.37 -24.42
N LEU A 275 -14.93 -1.73 -24.91
CA LEU A 275 -13.72 -1.92 -24.09
C LEU A 275 -13.94 -2.92 -22.95
N ARG A 276 -14.66 -4.01 -23.25
CA ARG A 276 -15.11 -4.99 -22.26
C ARG A 276 -13.97 -5.71 -21.55
N TRP A 277 -12.82 -5.89 -22.20
CA TRP A 277 -11.64 -6.47 -21.56
C TRP A 277 -10.85 -5.41 -20.77
N SER A 278 -10.44 -5.75 -19.57
CA SER A 278 -9.45 -4.96 -18.84
C SER A 278 -8.03 -5.28 -19.35
N PRO A 279 -7.09 -4.33 -19.26
CA PRO A 279 -5.68 -4.62 -19.45
C PRO A 279 -5.23 -5.84 -18.62
N VAL A 280 -4.33 -6.63 -19.19
CA VAL A 280 -3.70 -7.75 -18.48
C VAL A 280 -2.64 -7.17 -17.55
N ASN A 281 -2.88 -7.29 -16.25
CA ASN A 281 -1.88 -6.98 -15.24
C ASN A 281 -0.97 -8.20 -15.05
N ALA A 282 0.34 -8.00 -15.21
CA ALA A 282 1.37 -9.00 -14.93
C ALA A 282 2.18 -8.54 -13.73
N SER A 283 2.32 -9.38 -12.71
CA SER A 283 3.16 -9.11 -11.54
C SER A 283 4.12 -10.28 -11.35
N LEU A 284 5.40 -9.97 -11.25
CA LEU A 284 6.48 -10.91 -11.00
C LEU A 284 7.19 -10.50 -9.72
N GLY A 285 7.39 -11.46 -8.83
CA GLY A 285 8.22 -11.34 -7.64
C GLY A 285 9.12 -12.56 -7.55
N THR A 286 10.42 -12.33 -7.35
CA THR A 286 11.36 -13.43 -7.11
C THR A 286 12.50 -12.99 -6.19
N ARG A 287 13.12 -13.98 -5.54
CA ARG A 287 14.32 -13.81 -4.73
C ARG A 287 15.42 -14.66 -5.33
N LEU A 288 16.54 -14.02 -5.67
CA LEU A 288 17.69 -14.63 -6.31
C LEU A 288 18.91 -14.46 -5.41
N LEU A 289 20.01 -15.15 -5.74
CA LEU A 289 21.30 -15.03 -5.04
C LEU A 289 21.21 -15.32 -3.53
N LYS A 290 20.63 -16.47 -3.16
CA LYS A 290 20.41 -16.88 -1.75
C LYS A 290 19.62 -15.83 -0.97
N ASP A 291 18.48 -15.43 -1.54
CA ASP A 291 17.55 -14.45 -0.96
C ASP A 291 18.07 -13.03 -0.80
N LYS A 292 19.23 -12.69 -1.37
CA LYS A 292 19.80 -11.35 -1.28
C LYS A 292 19.27 -10.38 -2.31
N LEU A 293 18.91 -10.87 -3.49
CA LEU A 293 18.35 -10.05 -4.56
C LEU A 293 16.83 -10.24 -4.62
N ALA A 294 16.09 -9.25 -4.12
CA ALA A 294 14.64 -9.21 -4.25
C ALA A 294 14.25 -8.41 -5.51
N LEU A 295 13.64 -9.08 -6.49
CA LEU A 295 13.19 -8.50 -7.74
C LEU A 295 11.66 -8.46 -7.77
N ASN A 296 11.09 -7.29 -8.08
CA ASN A 296 9.67 -7.16 -8.35
C ASN A 296 9.42 -6.38 -9.64
N LEU A 297 8.57 -6.91 -10.50
CA LEU A 297 8.11 -6.27 -11.73
C LEU A 297 6.59 -6.24 -11.75
N ASN A 298 6.00 -5.08 -11.98
CA ASN A 298 4.56 -4.94 -12.24
C ASN A 298 4.35 -4.30 -13.60
N ALA A 299 3.59 -4.93 -14.48
CA ALA A 299 3.35 -4.48 -15.84
C ALA A 299 1.85 -4.50 -16.16
N SER A 300 1.41 -3.56 -17.00
CA SER A 300 0.04 -3.47 -17.51
C SER A 300 0.06 -3.53 -19.03
N LEU A 301 -0.63 -4.51 -19.58
CA LEU A 301 -0.65 -4.86 -21.00
C LEU A 301 -2.05 -4.63 -21.55
N ASP A 302 -2.24 -3.58 -22.34
CA ASP A 302 -3.54 -3.18 -22.88
C ASP A 302 -3.80 -3.86 -24.23
N PRO A 303 -4.87 -4.66 -24.38
CA PRO A 303 -5.15 -5.36 -25.62
C PRO A 303 -5.74 -4.43 -26.70
N TYR A 304 -6.17 -3.21 -26.36
CA TYR A 304 -6.83 -2.29 -27.29
C TYR A 304 -5.87 -1.35 -28.01
N GLN A 305 -6.25 -1.01 -29.24
CA GLN A 305 -5.64 0.06 -30.02
C GLN A 305 -6.00 1.42 -29.41
N ILE A 306 -5.27 2.44 -29.86
CA ILE A 306 -5.57 3.84 -29.58
C ILE A 306 -5.77 4.60 -30.89
N ASN A 307 -6.49 5.71 -30.81
CA ASN A 307 -6.51 6.71 -31.86
C ASN A 307 -5.33 7.70 -31.73
N GLU A 308 -5.27 8.67 -32.63
CA GLU A 308 -4.24 9.72 -32.67
C GLU A 308 -4.20 10.60 -31.41
N THR A 309 -5.30 10.66 -30.64
CA THR A 309 -5.38 11.40 -29.39
C THR A 309 -5.09 10.56 -28.15
N GLY A 310 -4.68 9.29 -28.32
CA GLY A 310 -4.30 8.40 -27.20
C GLY A 310 -5.48 7.72 -26.51
N GLN A 311 -6.70 7.94 -26.99
CA GLN A 311 -7.89 7.32 -26.44
C GLN A 311 -8.01 5.88 -26.94
N ARG A 312 -8.37 4.97 -26.04
CA ARG A 312 -8.63 3.56 -26.38
C ARG A 312 -9.82 3.49 -27.33
N ILE A 313 -9.67 2.69 -28.38
CA ILE A 313 -10.75 2.34 -29.29
C ILE A 313 -11.05 0.85 -29.16
N ASP A 314 -12.31 0.45 -29.36
CA ASP A 314 -12.77 -0.93 -29.19
C ASP A 314 -12.34 -1.84 -30.36
N LYS A 315 -11.03 -1.87 -30.61
CA LYS A 315 -10.35 -2.70 -31.60
C LYS A 315 -9.09 -3.25 -30.96
N PHE A 316 -8.90 -4.56 -31.03
CA PHE A 316 -7.69 -5.18 -30.47
C PHE A 316 -6.44 -4.86 -31.30
N VAL A 317 -5.29 -4.76 -30.65
CA VAL A 317 -3.99 -4.65 -31.32
C VAL A 317 -3.69 -5.93 -32.12
N LYS A 318 -3.02 -5.77 -33.26
CA LYS A 318 -2.55 -6.92 -34.05
C LYS A 318 -1.24 -7.42 -33.45
N GLY A 319 -1.30 -8.43 -32.57
CA GLY A 319 -0.13 -9.04 -31.93
C GLY A 319 -0.20 -9.02 -30.42
N LEU A 320 0.95 -8.82 -29.76
CA LEU A 320 0.99 -8.75 -28.30
C LEU A 320 0.30 -7.47 -27.79
N PRO A 321 -0.46 -7.56 -26.68
CA PRO A 321 -0.99 -6.40 -26.00
C PRO A 321 0.09 -5.35 -25.74
N ARG A 322 -0.27 -4.08 -25.88
CA ARG A 322 0.68 -2.98 -25.72
C ARG A 322 1.04 -2.81 -24.25
N LEU A 323 2.34 -2.77 -23.95
CA LEU A 323 2.82 -2.39 -22.62
C LEU A 323 2.49 -0.91 -22.36
N THR A 324 1.62 -0.65 -21.39
CA THR A 324 1.19 0.71 -21.00
C THR A 324 1.96 1.24 -19.81
N ARG A 325 2.30 0.36 -18.87
CA ARG A 325 3.11 0.67 -17.69
C ARG A 325 3.97 -0.53 -17.33
N ALA A 326 5.18 -0.29 -16.85
CA ALA A 326 5.98 -1.30 -16.16
C ALA A 326 6.77 -0.65 -15.03
N ASN A 327 6.80 -1.25 -13.85
CA ASN A 327 7.60 -0.81 -12.71
C ASN A 327 8.46 -1.96 -12.24
N LEU A 328 9.77 -1.79 -12.34
CA LEU A 328 10.78 -2.75 -11.94
C LEU A 328 11.50 -2.22 -10.70
N THR A 329 11.60 -3.04 -9.67
CA THR A 329 12.42 -2.77 -8.49
C THR A 329 13.34 -3.96 -8.25
N ALA A 330 14.60 -3.69 -7.92
CA ALA A 330 15.56 -4.71 -7.56
C ALA A 330 16.35 -4.25 -6.34
N ASN A 331 16.30 -5.03 -5.27
CA ASN A 331 16.88 -4.70 -3.98
C ASN A 331 17.95 -5.74 -3.64
N TYR A 332 19.18 -5.31 -3.38
CA TYR A 332 20.30 -6.18 -3.10
C TYR A 332 21.06 -5.73 -1.86
N THR A 333 21.32 -6.65 -0.94
CA THR A 333 22.11 -6.40 0.26
C THR A 333 23.36 -7.26 0.27
N LEU A 334 24.51 -6.64 0.52
CA LEU A 334 25.79 -7.29 0.80
C LEU A 334 26.27 -6.91 2.19
N SER A 335 27.02 -7.81 2.82
CA SER A 335 27.73 -7.52 4.07
C SER A 335 29.08 -8.24 4.14
N SER A 336 29.96 -7.81 5.04
CA SER A 336 31.26 -8.45 5.30
C SER A 336 31.12 -9.95 5.62
N ARG A 337 30.05 -10.34 6.32
CA ARG A 337 29.74 -11.73 6.68
C ARG A 337 29.60 -12.63 5.45
N ASP A 338 29.16 -12.07 4.34
CA ASP A 338 28.97 -12.80 3.08
C ASP A 338 30.28 -13.31 2.47
N PHE A 339 31.41 -12.73 2.88
CA PHE A 339 32.75 -13.06 2.41
C PHE A 339 33.60 -13.76 3.47
N SER A 340 33.09 -13.88 4.70
CA SER A 340 33.82 -14.45 5.84
C SER A 340 33.90 -15.98 5.85
N GLY A 341 33.24 -16.67 4.92
CA GLY A 341 33.26 -18.14 4.82
C GLY A 341 32.50 -18.87 5.93
N GLU A 342 32.03 -18.17 6.97
CA GLU A 342 31.16 -18.73 8.00
C GLU A 342 29.79 -19.10 7.39
N LYS A 343 29.47 -20.40 7.40
CA LYS A 343 28.15 -20.90 7.01
C LYS A 343 27.12 -20.37 8.01
N ASN A 344 26.27 -19.45 7.55
CA ASN A 344 25.07 -19.06 8.29
C ASN A 344 24.06 -20.23 8.23
N ASP A 345 24.08 -21.11 9.23
CA ASP A 345 23.13 -22.23 9.39
C ASP A 345 21.71 -21.79 9.81
N ASN A 346 21.46 -20.48 9.90
CA ASN A 346 20.14 -19.93 10.19
C ASN A 346 19.59 -19.10 9.02
N SER A 347 19.38 -19.73 7.86
CA SER A 347 18.34 -19.25 6.94
C SER A 347 17.03 -19.97 7.26
N GLY A 348 16.42 -19.59 8.40
CA GLY A 348 15.03 -19.92 8.66
C GLY A 348 14.21 -19.47 7.46
N ASN A 349 13.54 -20.43 6.82
CA ASN A 349 12.72 -20.26 5.62
C ASN A 349 11.45 -19.47 5.99
N GLY A 350 11.65 -18.21 6.36
CA GLY A 350 10.62 -17.29 6.81
C GLY A 350 10.07 -16.56 5.61
N ASN A 351 8.79 -16.80 5.34
CA ASN A 351 7.95 -16.03 4.41
C ASN A 351 7.67 -14.62 4.99
N GLY A 352 8.73 -13.95 5.46
CA GLY A 352 8.71 -12.65 6.13
C GLY A 352 8.57 -11.53 5.12
N ASN A 353 7.84 -10.48 5.52
CA ASN A 353 7.68 -9.23 4.80
C ASN A 353 8.98 -8.79 4.13
N GLN A 354 8.86 -8.19 2.93
CA GLN A 354 9.96 -7.52 2.25
C GLN A 354 10.67 -6.59 3.24
N VAL A 355 11.85 -7.00 3.72
CA VAL A 355 12.77 -6.06 4.37
C VAL A 355 13.31 -5.23 3.21
N THR A 356 12.72 -4.06 3.01
CA THR A 356 13.27 -3.05 2.10
C THR A 356 14.65 -2.68 2.62
N PRO A 357 15.73 -2.86 1.84
CA PRO A 357 17.05 -2.45 2.27
C PRO A 357 17.05 -0.96 2.62
N ASP A 358 17.65 -0.61 3.74
CA ASP A 358 17.82 0.79 4.10
C ASP A 358 18.87 1.43 3.18
N VAL A 359 18.39 2.06 2.11
CA VAL A 359 19.17 2.84 1.13
C VAL A 359 19.11 4.34 1.38
N LEU A 360 18.25 4.78 2.30
CA LEU A 360 18.10 6.18 2.70
C LEU A 360 19.09 6.55 3.81
N GLY A 361 19.79 5.56 4.35
CA GLY A 361 20.75 5.69 5.44
C GLY A 361 20.03 5.75 6.78
N LYS A 362 20.61 5.10 7.78
CA LYS A 362 20.09 5.16 9.15
C LYS A 362 20.05 6.62 9.61
N ASN A 363 18.92 7.05 10.15
CA ASN A 363 18.82 8.30 10.91
C ASN A 363 19.68 8.15 12.18
N LEU A 364 20.95 8.52 12.08
CA LEU A 364 21.77 8.84 13.23
C LEU A 364 21.30 10.20 13.72
N ASN A 365 20.41 10.21 14.71
CA ASN A 365 19.79 11.43 15.22
C ASN A 365 20.89 12.45 15.61
N PRO A 366 20.98 13.62 14.94
CA PRO A 366 22.10 14.56 15.14
C PRO A 366 22.08 15.25 16.52
N ALA A 367 20.91 15.30 17.15
CA ALA A 367 20.73 16.00 18.41
C ALA A 367 19.67 15.30 19.28
N ASN A 368 20.00 15.16 20.56
CA ASN A 368 19.05 15.05 21.68
C ASN A 368 18.38 13.70 22.03
N SER A 369 18.88 12.55 21.57
CA SER A 369 18.47 11.25 22.17
C SER A 369 19.44 10.78 23.28
N PHE A 370 20.00 11.71 24.07
CA PHE A 370 20.88 11.38 25.20
C PHE A 370 20.15 10.73 26.38
N ALA A 371 18.82 10.79 26.41
CA ALA A 371 18.02 10.50 27.61
C ALA A 371 16.92 9.42 27.45
N SER A 372 16.83 8.71 26.32
CA SER A 372 15.65 7.84 26.07
C SER A 372 15.94 6.43 25.56
N ASP A 373 17.15 5.89 25.71
CA ASP A 373 17.32 4.43 25.58
C ASP A 373 18.42 3.87 26.49
N PRO A 374 18.10 3.56 27.76
CA PRO A 374 18.97 2.77 28.63
C PRO A 374 18.88 1.26 28.34
N SER A 375 18.07 0.81 27.37
CA SER A 375 17.59 -0.58 27.33
C SER A 375 18.22 -1.47 26.27
N ASN A 376 19.15 -0.97 25.45
CA ASN A 376 19.78 -1.80 24.40
C ASN A 376 21.28 -2.07 24.60
N SER A 377 21.78 -1.96 25.84
CA SER A 377 23.17 -2.33 26.19
C SER A 377 23.28 -3.43 27.26
N GLN A 378 22.24 -4.23 27.48
CA GLN A 378 22.32 -5.44 28.32
C GLN A 378 21.89 -6.67 27.54
N ASN A 379 22.76 -7.13 26.64
CA ASN A 379 22.92 -8.54 26.28
C ASN A 379 24.11 -8.74 25.33
N ASN A 380 25.25 -8.11 25.64
CA ASN A 380 26.53 -8.59 25.15
C ASN A 380 27.30 -9.01 26.41
N ASN A 381 27.43 -10.33 26.60
CA ASN A 381 28.53 -10.85 27.41
C ASN A 381 29.81 -10.41 26.70
N GLU A 382 30.40 -9.30 27.16
CA GLU A 382 31.76 -8.93 26.81
C GLU A 382 32.68 -9.92 27.53
N GLU A 383 32.90 -11.09 26.91
CA GLU A 383 34.19 -11.73 27.04
C GLU A 383 35.19 -10.79 26.35
N GLU A 384 36.23 -10.39 27.08
CA GLU A 384 37.35 -9.63 26.53
C GLU A 384 37.96 -10.43 25.37
N GLU A 385 37.56 -10.14 24.14
CA GLU A 385 38.27 -10.61 22.95
C GLU A 385 39.65 -9.95 22.94
N ILE A 386 40.64 -10.70 23.42
CA ILE A 386 42.05 -10.42 23.20
C ILE A 386 42.24 -10.43 21.67
N THR A 387 42.23 -9.25 21.08
CA THR A 387 42.43 -9.06 19.64
C THR A 387 43.83 -9.55 19.26
N GLU A 388 43.90 -10.68 18.56
CA GLU A 388 45.07 -10.95 17.71
C GLU A 388 45.13 -9.82 16.67
N LEU A 389 46.10 -8.91 16.85
CA LEU A 389 46.32 -7.65 16.11
C LEU A 389 46.36 -7.78 14.56
N TYR A 390 46.26 -8.99 14.01
CA TYR A 390 46.43 -9.27 12.58
C TYR A 390 45.21 -9.84 11.86
N LYS A 391 44.03 -10.00 12.51
CA LYS A 391 42.79 -10.51 11.87
C LYS A 391 41.50 -9.74 12.23
N SER A 392 41.56 -8.42 12.35
CA SER A 392 40.33 -7.62 12.54
C SER A 392 39.55 -7.49 11.23
N THR A 393 38.47 -8.27 11.07
CA THR A 393 37.56 -8.15 9.91
C THR A 393 36.58 -7.01 10.18
N ILE A 394 36.75 -5.87 9.51
CA ILE A 394 35.87 -4.71 9.69
C ILE A 394 34.45 -5.04 9.17
N PRO A 395 33.40 -4.96 10.01
CA PRO A 395 32.04 -5.16 9.55
C PRO A 395 31.60 -4.02 8.63
N TRP A 396 30.99 -4.39 7.50
CA TRP A 396 30.40 -3.44 6.56
C TRP A 396 29.11 -4.01 5.98
N SER A 397 28.20 -3.11 5.60
CA SER A 397 26.97 -3.43 4.87
C SER A 397 26.79 -2.47 3.70
N LEU A 398 26.31 -3.00 2.58
CA LEU A 398 25.98 -2.24 1.37
C LEU A 398 24.60 -2.68 0.88
N ASN A 399 23.70 -1.72 0.79
CA ASN A 399 22.35 -1.86 0.25
C ASN A 399 22.28 -1.14 -1.09
N LEU A 400 21.75 -1.83 -2.09
CA LEU A 400 21.46 -1.30 -3.41
C LEU A 400 19.95 -1.43 -3.66
N ALA A 401 19.31 -0.36 -4.10
CA ALA A 401 17.92 -0.36 -4.53
C ALA A 401 17.83 0.27 -5.92
N TYR A 402 17.48 -0.55 -6.90
CA TYR A 402 17.21 -0.13 -8.25
C TYR A 402 15.71 0.05 -8.47
N SER A 403 15.33 1.11 -9.17
CA SER A 403 13.96 1.38 -9.57
C SER A 403 13.92 1.90 -11.01
N ALA A 404 13.05 1.32 -11.83
CA ALA A 404 12.75 1.80 -13.16
C ALA A 404 11.25 1.78 -13.42
N SER A 405 10.73 2.86 -14.00
CA SER A 405 9.33 2.95 -14.40
C SER A 405 9.22 3.29 -15.88
N TYR A 406 8.46 2.50 -16.63
CA TYR A 406 8.06 2.74 -17.99
C TYR A 406 6.61 3.19 -18.04
N ALA A 407 6.32 4.17 -18.90
CA ALA A 407 4.96 4.57 -19.23
C ALA A 407 4.82 4.72 -20.74
N ASN A 408 3.62 4.43 -21.23
CA ASN A 408 3.20 4.65 -22.60
C ASN A 408 1.73 5.01 -22.60
N ASN A 409 1.44 6.30 -22.72
CA ASN A 409 0.07 6.80 -22.82
C ASN A 409 -0.44 6.82 -24.28
N GLY A 410 0.38 6.41 -25.24
CA GLY A 410 0.01 6.34 -26.64
C GLY A 410 0.34 7.55 -27.52
N VAL A 411 0.59 8.71 -26.93
CA VAL A 411 0.81 9.97 -27.67
C VAL A 411 2.13 10.60 -27.24
N ASN A 412 2.28 10.87 -25.94
CA ASN A 412 3.42 11.56 -25.34
C ASN A 412 4.01 10.71 -24.20
N ASN A 413 5.22 11.03 -23.74
CA ASN A 413 5.84 10.34 -22.59
C ASN A 413 5.92 8.81 -22.79
N ILE A 414 6.30 8.36 -23.98
CA ILE A 414 6.55 6.95 -24.27
C ILE A 414 8.00 6.64 -23.94
N GLY A 415 8.22 5.81 -22.93
CA GLY A 415 9.55 5.41 -22.53
C GLY A 415 9.71 5.28 -21.03
N ILE A 416 10.98 5.17 -20.62
CA ILE A 416 11.37 5.11 -19.22
C ILE A 416 11.21 6.52 -18.62
N GLN A 417 10.33 6.64 -17.62
CA GLN A 417 10.02 7.88 -16.92
C GLN A 417 10.94 8.12 -15.73
N SER A 418 11.35 7.05 -15.05
CA SER A 418 12.30 7.09 -13.94
C SER A 418 13.23 5.91 -14.05
N HIS A 419 14.50 6.14 -13.73
CA HIS A 419 15.54 5.12 -13.83
C HIS A 419 16.65 5.46 -12.84
N SER A 420 16.61 4.86 -11.65
CA SER A 420 17.55 5.24 -10.58
C SER A 420 18.11 4.03 -9.85
N VAL A 421 19.34 4.19 -9.39
CA VAL A 421 19.99 3.29 -8.44
C VAL A 421 20.26 4.08 -7.18
N MET A 422 19.60 3.73 -6.09
CA MET A 422 19.93 4.21 -4.75
C MET A 422 20.88 3.21 -4.12
N PHE A 423 21.82 3.72 -3.34
CA PHE A 423 22.77 2.90 -2.63
C PHE A 423 23.12 3.55 -1.30
N GLY A 424 23.23 2.73 -0.27
CA GLY A 424 23.62 3.18 1.05
C GLY A 424 24.29 2.06 1.82
N GLY A 425 25.09 2.42 2.81
CA GLY A 425 25.84 1.44 3.57
C GLY A 425 26.33 2.01 4.87
N ASP A 426 26.72 1.10 5.76
CA ASP A 426 27.47 1.41 6.97
C ASP A 426 28.74 0.58 7.03
N PHE A 427 29.81 1.17 7.57
CA PHE A 427 31.04 0.46 7.87
C PHE A 427 31.73 1.07 9.08
N ASP A 428 32.40 0.21 9.86
CA ASP A 428 33.15 0.62 11.04
C ASP A 428 34.61 0.87 10.66
N LEU A 429 34.99 2.11 10.35
CA LEU A 429 36.36 2.45 9.95
C LEU A 429 37.41 2.01 10.99
N THR A 430 37.04 2.08 12.28
CA THR A 430 37.76 1.51 13.44
C THR A 430 36.72 1.16 14.53
N PRO A 431 37.05 0.43 15.61
CA PRO A 431 36.07 0.10 16.66
C PRO A 431 35.30 1.30 17.25
N LYS A 432 35.87 2.50 17.18
CA LYS A 432 35.26 3.75 17.67
C LYS A 432 34.72 4.65 16.56
N TRP A 433 34.88 4.31 15.28
CA TRP A 433 34.43 5.12 14.15
C TRP A 433 33.40 4.37 13.33
N LYS A 434 32.20 4.95 13.20
CA LYS A 434 31.13 4.45 12.35
C LYS A 434 30.87 5.45 11.24
N VAL A 435 30.82 4.97 10.01
CA VAL A 435 30.52 5.79 8.83
C VAL A 435 29.32 5.19 8.13
N GLY A 436 28.31 6.01 7.91
CA GLY A 436 27.15 5.68 7.09
C GLY A 436 27.09 6.60 5.88
N PHE A 437 26.68 6.09 4.73
CA PHE A 437 26.43 6.90 3.55
C PHE A 437 25.15 6.46 2.86
N SER A 438 24.49 7.39 2.19
CA SER A 438 23.35 7.14 1.33
C SER A 438 23.43 8.09 0.15
N SER A 439 23.25 7.57 -1.04
CA SER A 439 23.22 8.34 -2.26
C SER A 439 22.33 7.62 -3.27
N GLY A 440 22.15 8.24 -4.42
CA GLY A 440 21.56 7.57 -5.56
C GLY A 440 21.97 8.26 -6.84
N TYR A 441 21.87 7.55 -7.94
CA TYR A 441 22.16 8.05 -9.26
C TYR A 441 20.91 7.90 -10.12
N ASP A 442 20.40 9.02 -10.63
CA ASP A 442 19.34 9.03 -11.62
C ASP A 442 19.98 8.88 -13.00
N ILE A 443 19.79 7.71 -13.58
CA ILE A 443 20.30 7.31 -14.89
C ILE A 443 19.56 8.06 -16.00
N ALA A 444 18.29 8.43 -15.80
CA ALA A 444 17.51 9.15 -16.80
C ALA A 444 17.99 10.60 -16.93
N SER A 445 18.30 11.27 -15.82
CA SER A 445 18.81 12.65 -15.82
C SER A 445 20.34 12.76 -15.88
N GLY A 446 21.07 11.68 -15.61
CA GLY A 446 22.53 11.65 -15.63
C GLY A 446 23.19 12.37 -14.45
N GLY A 447 22.69 12.17 -13.23
CA GLY A 447 23.22 12.87 -12.06
C GLY A 447 22.99 12.17 -10.72
N PHE A 448 23.79 12.56 -9.73
CA PHE A 448 23.58 12.12 -8.35
C PHE A 448 22.36 12.81 -7.74
N THR A 449 21.54 12.01 -7.08
CA THR A 449 20.43 12.44 -6.22
C THR A 449 20.96 12.82 -4.83
N PHE A 450 20.04 13.07 -3.90
CA PHE A 450 20.37 13.47 -2.53
C PHE A 450 21.40 12.52 -1.90
N THR A 451 22.55 13.09 -1.56
CA THR A 451 23.68 12.35 -0.98
C THR A 451 23.90 12.82 0.44
N ARG A 452 24.03 11.86 1.36
CA ARG A 452 24.26 12.10 2.78
C ARG A 452 25.40 11.21 3.25
N MET A 453 26.29 11.80 4.03
CA MET A 453 27.34 11.09 4.75
C MET A 453 27.17 11.38 6.24
N ASN A 454 27.23 10.33 7.06
CA ASN A 454 27.06 10.40 8.49
C ASN A 454 28.29 9.76 9.14
N PHE A 455 28.99 10.51 9.96
CA PHE A 455 30.16 10.05 10.68
C PHE A 455 29.84 10.09 12.17
N SER A 456 30.11 9.03 12.90
CA SER A 456 29.98 8.98 14.35
C SER A 456 31.29 8.45 14.93
N ARG A 457 31.84 9.18 15.91
CA ARG A 457 33.02 8.74 16.65
C ARG A 457 32.70 8.64 18.13
N ASP A 458 33.04 7.50 18.71
CA ASP A 458 33.11 7.29 20.14
C ASP A 458 34.44 7.85 20.69
N LEU A 459 34.34 8.76 21.66
CA LEU A 459 35.47 9.39 22.35
C LEU A 459 35.43 9.04 23.86
N ASP A 460 34.94 7.84 24.18
CA ASP A 460 34.74 7.27 25.52
C ASP A 460 33.72 8.03 26.36
N SER A 461 34.13 9.14 26.96
CA SER A 461 33.24 10.02 27.74
C SER A 461 32.45 10.98 26.85
N TRP A 462 32.89 11.16 25.61
CA TRP A 462 32.29 12.06 24.62
C TRP A 462 31.82 11.27 23.40
N ARG A 463 30.86 11.82 22.66
CA ARG A 463 30.45 11.32 21.35
C ARG A 463 30.43 12.46 20.36
N MET A 464 31.00 12.22 19.19
CA MET A 464 31.00 13.13 18.05
C MET A 464 30.10 12.58 16.96
N SER A 465 29.30 13.43 16.33
CA SER A 465 28.60 13.10 15.09
C SER A 465 28.68 14.23 14.08
N PHE A 466 28.90 13.88 12.81
CA PHE A 466 28.94 14.82 11.70
C PHE A 466 28.06 14.29 10.59
N ASN A 467 26.98 15.02 10.27
CA ASN A 467 26.07 14.71 9.18
C ASN A 467 26.29 15.73 8.08
N TRP A 468 26.51 15.28 6.85
CA TRP A 468 26.93 16.13 5.76
C TRP A 468 26.19 15.80 4.47
N VAL A 469 25.62 16.84 3.85
CA VAL A 469 25.06 16.83 2.49
C VAL A 469 26.01 17.65 1.62
N PRO A 470 26.89 17.00 0.83
CA PRO A 470 28.02 17.67 0.19
C PRO A 470 27.65 18.53 -1.04
N PHE A 471 26.56 18.22 -1.73
CA PHE A 471 26.16 18.90 -2.97
C PHE A 471 24.64 18.86 -3.18
N GLY A 472 24.16 19.58 -4.20
CA GLY A 472 22.73 19.72 -4.52
C GLY A 472 22.08 20.92 -3.82
N ASN A 473 20.75 21.02 -3.92
CA ASN A 473 20.00 22.18 -3.42
C ASN A 473 19.91 22.25 -1.89
N ASN A 474 20.15 21.13 -1.20
CA ASN A 474 20.05 21.00 0.26
C ASN A 474 21.42 20.85 0.93
N GLN A 475 22.47 21.44 0.34
CA GLN A 475 23.82 21.45 0.91
C GLN A 475 23.80 21.93 2.35
N SER A 476 24.19 21.05 3.27
CA SER A 476 24.09 21.33 4.69
C SER A 476 25.07 20.45 5.46
N TYR A 477 25.42 20.89 6.66
CA TYR A 477 26.08 20.01 7.61
C TYR A 477 25.58 20.28 9.02
N VAL A 478 25.63 19.25 9.85
CA VAL A 478 25.40 19.31 11.28
C VAL A 478 26.54 18.60 11.97
N PHE A 479 27.33 19.35 12.72
CA PHE A 479 28.35 18.84 13.61
C PHE A 479 27.84 18.91 15.05
N PHE A 480 28.02 17.82 15.79
CA PHE A 480 27.65 17.72 17.18
C PHE A 480 28.77 17.00 17.94
N ILE A 481 29.10 17.50 19.13
CA ILE A 481 29.92 16.81 20.11
C ILE A 481 29.36 17.05 21.51
N GLY A 482 29.23 16.00 22.32
CA GLY A 482 28.70 16.10 23.67
C GLY A 482 29.09 14.94 24.57
N VAL A 483 28.95 15.12 25.88
CA VAL A 483 29.27 14.11 26.90
C VAL A 483 28.20 13.01 26.90
N LYS A 484 28.59 11.74 27.02
CA LYS A 484 27.65 10.59 27.05
C LYS A 484 26.79 10.55 28.31
N SER A 485 27.26 11.12 29.42
CA SER A 485 26.57 11.14 30.71
C SER A 485 25.34 12.04 30.67
N GLY A 486 24.17 11.49 31.02
CA GLY A 486 22.92 12.25 31.11
C GLY A 486 22.96 13.42 32.10
N ILE A 487 23.80 13.32 33.15
CA ILE A 487 23.99 14.35 34.19
C ILE A 487 24.77 15.57 33.65
N LEU A 488 25.57 15.40 32.60
CA LEU A 488 26.40 16.45 31.99
C LEU A 488 25.99 16.75 30.54
N SER A 489 24.74 16.46 30.19
CA SER A 489 24.19 16.64 28.84
C SER A 489 24.18 18.09 28.35
N ASP A 490 24.33 19.06 29.27
CA ASP A 490 24.49 20.49 28.96
C ASP A 490 25.87 20.84 28.37
N LEU A 491 26.91 20.00 28.58
CA LEU A 491 28.23 20.15 27.96
C LEU A 491 28.22 19.60 26.54
N LYS A 492 27.66 20.39 25.62
CA LYS A 492 27.59 20.08 24.19
C LYS A 492 28.03 21.28 23.34
N TYR A 493 28.59 20.97 22.17
CA TYR A 493 28.80 21.93 21.10
C TYR A 493 28.08 21.43 19.85
N GLU A 494 27.20 22.27 19.31
CA GLU A 494 26.42 21.99 18.10
C GLU A 494 26.64 23.12 17.11
N GLN A 495 27.01 22.76 15.88
CA GLN A 495 27.19 23.69 14.78
C GLN A 495 26.42 23.18 13.56
N ASN A 496 25.54 24.01 13.03
CA ASN A 496 24.75 23.71 11.84
C ASN A 496 25.01 24.73 10.73
N LYS A 497 25.12 24.25 9.49
CA LYS A 497 24.97 25.08 8.29
C LYS A 497 23.69 24.63 7.60
N PRO A 498 22.59 25.41 7.66
CA PRO A 498 21.38 25.10 6.92
C PRO A 498 21.61 25.27 5.41
N PRO A 499 20.73 24.69 4.56
CA PRO A 499 20.73 24.96 3.13
C PRO A 499 20.72 26.45 2.82
N ASP A 500 21.44 26.83 1.75
CA ASP A 500 21.43 28.20 1.26
C ASP A 500 19.99 28.61 0.95
N ARG A 501 19.55 29.74 1.51
CA ARG A 501 18.20 30.25 1.29
C ARG A 501 18.11 30.72 -0.16
N VAL A 502 17.32 30.03 -0.97
CA VAL A 502 16.91 30.55 -2.29
C VAL A 502 15.91 31.67 -2.01
N LEU A 503 16.39 32.91 -2.04
CA LEU A 503 15.50 34.08 -2.09
C LEU A 503 14.83 34.06 -3.46
N PHE A 504 13.49 34.10 -3.45
CA PHE A 504 12.63 34.05 -4.63
C PHE A 504 13.02 35.06 -5.71
#